data_AF-A0A2P6SJS7-F1
#
_entry.id   AF-A0A2P6SJS7-F1
#
_cell.length_a   1.000
_cell.length_b   1.000
_cell.length_c   1.000
_cell.angle_alpha   90.00
_cell.angle_beta   90.00
_cell.angle_gamma   90.00
#
_symmetry.space_group_name_H-M   'P 1'
#
loop_
_entity.id
_entity.type
_entity.pdbx_description
1 polymer ?
#
loop_
_entity_poly.entity_id
_entity_poly.type
_entity_poly.pdbx_seq_one_letter_code
_entity_poly.pdbx_strand_id
1 'polypeptide(L)'
;MMMMISSISPLPAPPTSVTTHTKPIGIIPPPPETAKIINKTANHVSKNGPKFETKVITEKTRLNPDPKFDFLNSSHPYHAYYQHRVAAFLSQPDQSSEEPAPVVDVKAGTPKPDSLSQLRPECKVPEPSEPEEFSVQLPQGISGEELDVMKLTAQFVARNGKSFLTELTSRESKNPQFYFLNHKHSLFKFFTSLADAYSKVLMTEEGMTEKLKKNAADMTIVLERCVHRLGWEHYQKQAKQKTEDEIEQERLQMAAIDWHDNVLVEVIDFDDVEDDYLPPPLSLEEVISRSKVVMEADDNVEEHRDVEMDLDEEEMQLVEEGMKVTEVEQAPMRIVKN
;
A
#
# COMPACT_ATOMS: atom_id res chain seq x y z
N MET A 1 29.61 31.07 -68.50
CA MET A 1 28.18 31.37 -68.80
C MET A 1 27.43 30.05 -68.86
N MET A 2 26.21 30.05 -68.31
CA MET A 2 25.30 28.92 -68.04
C MET A 2 25.22 27.84 -69.13
N MET A 3 24.96 26.58 -68.73
CA MET A 3 23.65 25.91 -68.94
C MET A 3 23.61 24.46 -68.40
N MET A 4 22.60 24.23 -67.57
CA MET A 4 21.82 23.01 -67.25
C MET A 4 22.32 21.63 -67.73
N ILE A 5 22.48 20.68 -66.79
CA ILE A 5 22.07 19.27 -66.95
C ILE A 5 21.65 18.65 -65.62
N SER A 6 20.64 17.79 -65.73
CA SER A 6 19.74 17.20 -64.74
C SER A 6 20.39 16.40 -63.60
N SER A 7 19.80 16.50 -62.41
CA SER A 7 20.09 15.66 -61.23
C SER A 7 18.95 14.64 -61.04
N ILE A 8 19.28 13.35 -61.18
CA ILE A 8 18.43 12.20 -60.85
C ILE A 8 19.20 11.34 -59.84
N SER A 9 18.65 11.19 -58.64
CA SER A 9 19.17 10.37 -57.54
C SER A 9 19.01 8.87 -57.82
N PRO A 10 20.03 8.03 -57.52
CA PRO A 10 19.88 6.57 -57.49
C PRO A 10 19.72 6.03 -56.07
N LEU A 11 18.78 5.08 -55.93
CA LEU A 11 18.50 4.25 -54.75
C LEU A 11 19.70 3.34 -54.37
N PRO A 12 19.92 3.04 -53.08
CA PRO A 12 20.93 2.06 -52.64
C PRO A 12 20.35 0.64 -52.49
N ALA A 13 21.24 -0.33 -52.73
CA ALA A 13 21.03 -1.78 -52.70
C ALA A 13 20.77 -2.36 -51.29
N PRO A 14 20.11 -3.53 -51.17
CA PRO A 14 20.04 -4.29 -49.92
C PRO A 14 21.30 -5.17 -49.71
N PRO A 15 21.91 -5.18 -48.52
CA PRO A 15 22.90 -6.19 -48.17
C PRO A 15 22.26 -7.45 -47.58
N THR A 16 22.91 -8.57 -47.92
CA THR A 16 22.71 -9.95 -47.46
C THR A 16 22.94 -10.17 -45.95
N SER A 17 22.07 -11.01 -45.38
CA SER A 17 22.32 -12.12 -44.43
C SER A 17 23.40 -12.00 -43.33
N VAL A 18 22.98 -12.13 -42.07
CA VAL A 18 23.85 -12.65 -40.99
C VAL A 18 23.07 -13.65 -40.13
N THR A 19 23.77 -14.74 -39.80
CA THR A 19 23.26 -15.98 -39.19
C THR A 19 23.43 -15.99 -37.66
N THR A 20 22.42 -16.54 -36.98
CA THR A 20 22.46 -17.47 -35.83
C THR A 20 23.01 -17.06 -34.45
N HIS A 21 22.18 -17.36 -33.43
CA HIS A 21 22.40 -17.93 -32.06
C HIS A 21 21.42 -17.22 -31.08
N THR A 22 20.65 -17.79 -30.14
CA THR A 22 20.52 -19.09 -29.46
C THR A 22 19.37 -19.01 -28.45
N LYS A 23 18.47 -20.02 -28.39
CA LYS A 23 17.60 -20.42 -27.25
C LYS A 23 16.43 -19.48 -26.82
N PRO A 24 15.37 -20.04 -26.21
CA PRO A 24 14.01 -20.06 -26.76
C PRO A 24 13.10 -18.96 -26.18
N ILE A 25 12.51 -18.13 -27.03
CA ILE A 25 11.45 -17.21 -26.65
C ILE A 25 10.41 -17.20 -27.76
N GLY A 26 9.14 -17.30 -27.38
CA GLY A 26 8.05 -16.87 -28.24
C GLY A 26 6.94 -17.90 -28.41
N ILE A 27 6.29 -18.31 -27.31
CA ILE A 27 4.87 -18.65 -27.45
C ILE A 27 4.17 -17.33 -27.75
N ILE A 28 3.95 -17.02 -29.04
CA ILE A 28 3.27 -15.79 -29.45
C ILE A 28 1.80 -15.93 -29.05
N PRO A 29 1.24 -15.05 -28.19
CA PRO A 29 -0.17 -15.12 -27.84
C PRO A 29 -1.00 -14.84 -29.09
N PRO A 30 -1.87 -15.78 -29.52
CA PRO A 30 -2.73 -15.56 -30.67
C PRO A 30 -3.79 -14.50 -30.33
N PRO A 31 -4.40 -13.85 -31.35
CA PRO A 31 -5.53 -12.95 -31.16
C PRO A 31 -6.63 -13.52 -30.25
N PRO A 32 -7.32 -12.68 -29.47
CA PRO A 32 -8.21 -13.12 -28.40
C PRO A 32 -9.33 -14.06 -28.87
N GLU A 33 -9.84 -13.89 -30.09
CA GLU A 33 -10.85 -14.80 -30.67
C GLU A 33 -10.28 -16.21 -30.92
N THR A 34 -9.08 -16.30 -31.51
CA THR A 34 -8.38 -17.58 -31.74
C THR A 34 -7.93 -18.23 -30.43
N ALA A 35 -7.52 -17.45 -29.43
CA ALA A 35 -7.17 -17.97 -28.11
C ALA A 35 -8.37 -18.66 -27.44
N LYS A 36 -9.57 -18.07 -27.50
CA LYS A 36 -10.80 -18.69 -26.95
C LYS A 36 -11.07 -20.06 -27.58
N ILE A 37 -10.93 -20.17 -28.90
CA ILE A 37 -11.14 -21.44 -29.63
C ILE A 37 -10.07 -22.46 -29.25
N ILE A 38 -8.80 -22.05 -29.19
CA ILE A 38 -7.68 -22.90 -28.77
C ILE A 38 -7.91 -23.46 -27.36
N ASN A 39 -8.33 -22.62 -26.41
CA ASN A 39 -8.57 -23.03 -25.02
C ASN A 39 -9.70 -24.07 -24.93
N LYS A 40 -10.80 -23.84 -25.66
CA LYS A 40 -11.97 -24.73 -25.67
C LYS A 40 -11.63 -26.08 -26.30
N THR A 41 -10.92 -26.07 -27.42
CA THR A 41 -10.45 -27.29 -28.07
C THR A 41 -9.43 -28.03 -27.19
N ALA A 42 -8.49 -27.32 -26.57
CA ALA A 42 -7.49 -27.93 -25.69
C ALA A 42 -8.11 -28.60 -24.45
N ASN A 43 -9.13 -27.99 -23.84
CA ASN A 43 -9.89 -28.59 -22.73
C ASN A 43 -10.67 -29.84 -23.18
N HIS A 44 -11.21 -29.83 -24.40
CA HIS A 44 -11.91 -31.00 -24.93
C HIS A 44 -10.95 -32.14 -25.29
N VAL A 45 -9.75 -31.81 -25.78
CA VAL A 45 -8.70 -32.77 -26.12
C VAL A 45 -8.05 -33.34 -24.86
N SER A 46 -7.85 -32.54 -23.79
CA SER A 46 -7.34 -33.06 -22.52
C SER A 46 -8.30 -34.07 -21.88
N LYS A 47 -9.62 -33.87 -22.00
CA LYS A 47 -10.64 -34.78 -21.46
C LYS A 47 -10.84 -36.05 -22.30
N ASN A 48 -10.80 -35.95 -23.63
CA ASN A 48 -11.11 -37.06 -24.53
C ASN A 48 -9.88 -37.76 -25.14
N GLY A 49 -8.68 -37.22 -24.89
CA GLY A 49 -7.41 -37.76 -25.33
C GLY A 49 -7.04 -37.48 -26.79
N PRO A 50 -5.84 -37.91 -27.23
CA PRO A 50 -5.25 -37.54 -28.52
C PRO A 50 -5.96 -38.14 -29.75
N LYS A 51 -6.82 -39.15 -29.55
CA LYS A 51 -7.67 -39.70 -30.61
C LYS A 51 -8.70 -38.68 -31.10
N PHE A 52 -9.20 -37.83 -30.19
CA PHE A 52 -10.15 -36.78 -30.53
C PHE A 52 -9.48 -35.68 -31.36
N GLU A 53 -8.26 -35.28 -31.00
CA GLU A 53 -7.46 -34.31 -31.76
C GLU A 53 -7.26 -34.73 -33.22
N THR A 54 -6.91 -36.00 -33.45
CA THR A 54 -6.73 -36.54 -34.82
C THR A 54 -8.02 -36.47 -35.64
N LYS A 55 -9.18 -36.67 -34.97
CA LYS A 55 -10.50 -36.56 -35.61
C LYS A 55 -10.82 -35.11 -35.97
N VAL A 56 -10.59 -34.17 -35.06
CA VAL A 56 -10.80 -32.72 -35.30
C VAL A 56 -9.91 -32.23 -36.43
N ILE A 57 -8.62 -32.62 -36.48
CA ILE A 57 -7.72 -32.26 -37.59
C ILE A 57 -8.24 -32.80 -38.93
N THR A 58 -8.72 -34.04 -38.95
CA THR A 58 -9.21 -34.65 -40.19
C THR A 58 -10.50 -33.99 -40.67
N GLU A 59 -11.44 -33.72 -39.77
CA GLU A 59 -12.76 -33.18 -40.10
C GLU A 59 -12.74 -31.67 -40.38
N LYS A 60 -12.04 -30.89 -39.54
CA LYS A 60 -12.05 -29.42 -39.53
C LYS A 60 -10.87 -28.74 -40.22
N THR A 61 -9.86 -29.50 -40.61
CA THR A 61 -8.69 -28.95 -41.32
C THR A 61 -8.50 -29.59 -42.69
N ARG A 62 -8.80 -30.89 -42.84
CA ARG A 62 -8.59 -31.61 -44.11
C ARG A 62 -9.85 -31.76 -44.96
N LEU A 63 -11.00 -32.07 -44.35
CA LEU A 63 -12.25 -32.31 -45.08
C LEU A 63 -13.07 -31.02 -45.28
N ASN A 64 -13.19 -30.20 -44.24
CA ASN A 64 -13.76 -28.86 -44.33
C ASN A 64 -12.76 -27.85 -43.72
N PRO A 65 -11.95 -27.15 -44.53
CA PRO A 65 -10.91 -26.26 -44.02
C PRO A 65 -11.55 -25.00 -43.43
N ASP A 66 -11.77 -25.01 -42.11
CA ASP A 66 -12.18 -23.84 -41.35
C ASP A 66 -10.90 -23.09 -40.90
N PRO A 67 -10.67 -21.83 -41.32
CA PRO A 67 -9.44 -21.08 -41.00
C PRO A 67 -9.26 -20.84 -39.49
N LYS A 68 -10.33 -21.05 -38.71
CA LYS A 68 -10.31 -20.96 -37.24
C LYS A 68 -9.57 -22.12 -36.57
N PHE A 69 -9.34 -23.25 -37.25
CA PHE A 69 -8.68 -24.45 -36.71
C PHE A 69 -7.29 -24.71 -37.30
N ASP A 70 -6.76 -23.81 -38.11
CA ASP A 70 -5.43 -23.95 -38.73
C ASP A 70 -4.29 -24.06 -37.71
N PHE A 71 -4.50 -23.59 -36.48
CA PHE A 71 -3.56 -23.73 -35.37
C PHE A 71 -3.28 -25.19 -34.96
N LEU A 72 -4.14 -26.15 -35.34
CA LEU A 72 -3.92 -27.56 -35.06
C LEU A 72 -2.82 -28.17 -35.94
N ASN A 73 -2.44 -27.51 -37.04
CA ASN A 73 -1.32 -27.95 -37.88
C ASN A 73 0.02 -27.62 -37.22
N SER A 74 0.95 -28.57 -37.20
CA SER A 74 2.28 -28.38 -36.60
C SER A 74 3.16 -27.33 -37.30
N SER A 75 2.79 -26.90 -38.51
CA SER A 75 3.44 -25.82 -39.24
C SER A 75 2.96 -24.42 -38.83
N HIS A 76 1.90 -24.30 -38.04
CA HIS A 76 1.31 -23.01 -37.66
C HIS A 76 2.01 -22.41 -36.44
N PRO A 77 2.33 -21.09 -36.41
CA PRO A 77 2.99 -20.44 -35.28
C PRO A 77 2.28 -20.62 -33.92
N TYR A 78 0.94 -20.69 -33.91
CA TYR A 78 0.13 -20.87 -32.70
C TYR A 78 -0.02 -22.32 -32.22
N HIS A 79 0.53 -23.29 -32.94
CA HIS A 79 0.48 -24.70 -32.53
C HIS A 79 1.19 -24.94 -31.19
N ALA A 80 2.31 -24.25 -30.96
CA ALA A 80 3.05 -24.30 -29.69
C ALA A 80 2.20 -23.82 -28.50
N TYR A 81 1.38 -22.77 -28.69
CA TYR A 81 0.46 -22.27 -27.66
C TYR A 81 -0.63 -23.31 -27.35
N TYR A 82 -1.21 -23.93 -28.38
CA TYR A 82 -2.22 -24.98 -28.21
C TYR A 82 -1.66 -26.22 -27.46
N GLN A 83 -0.47 -26.70 -27.81
CA GLN A 83 0.17 -27.82 -27.11
C GLN A 83 0.42 -27.51 -25.63
N HIS A 84 0.90 -26.30 -25.33
CA HIS A 84 1.09 -25.85 -23.95
C HIS A 84 -0.22 -25.85 -23.15
N ARG A 85 -1.32 -25.42 -23.78
CA ARG A 85 -2.65 -25.43 -23.17
C ARG A 85 -3.21 -26.83 -22.93
N VAL A 86 -3.03 -27.77 -23.86
CA VAL A 86 -3.43 -29.16 -23.66
C VAL A 86 -2.65 -29.77 -22.49
N ALA A 87 -1.34 -29.52 -22.41
CA ALA A 87 -0.50 -29.99 -21.30
C ALA A 87 -0.90 -29.38 -19.95
N ALA A 88 -1.25 -28.08 -19.92
CA ALA A 88 -1.74 -27.41 -18.72
C ALA A 88 -3.07 -28.03 -18.22
N PHE A 89 -4.04 -28.24 -19.11
CA PHE A 89 -5.32 -28.86 -18.74
C PHE A 89 -5.22 -30.34 -18.36
N LEU A 90 -4.24 -31.07 -18.91
CA LEU A 90 -3.95 -32.44 -18.46
C LEU A 90 -3.31 -32.48 -17.06
N SER A 91 -2.54 -31.45 -16.70
CA SER A 91 -1.83 -31.37 -15.42
C SER A 91 -2.72 -30.84 -14.27
N GLN A 92 -3.78 -30.11 -14.58
CA GLN A 92 -4.76 -29.58 -13.62
C GLN A 92 -6.19 -29.66 -14.19
N PRO A 93 -6.98 -30.69 -13.84
CA PRO A 93 -8.30 -30.91 -14.41
C PRO A 93 -9.44 -29.99 -13.90
N ASP A 94 -9.24 -29.20 -12.83
CA ASP A 94 -10.31 -28.50 -12.09
C ASP A 94 -10.36 -26.97 -12.23
N GLN A 95 -9.99 -26.40 -13.39
CA GLN A 95 -10.31 -24.99 -13.67
C GLN A 95 -11.08 -24.84 -14.98
N SER A 96 -12.40 -24.91 -14.87
CA SER A 96 -13.33 -24.44 -15.89
C SER A 96 -13.69 -22.98 -15.65
N SER A 97 -13.60 -22.21 -16.75
CA SER A 97 -14.24 -20.92 -17.01
C SER A 97 -13.79 -19.72 -16.18
N GLU A 98 -12.92 -18.91 -16.78
CA GLU A 98 -13.04 -17.44 -16.71
C GLU A 98 -12.49 -16.83 -18.00
N GLU A 99 -13.27 -15.92 -18.58
CA GLU A 99 -12.89 -15.07 -19.73
C GLU A 99 -11.96 -13.92 -19.29
N PRO A 100 -11.27 -13.25 -20.24
CA PRO A 100 -10.01 -12.59 -19.95
C PRO A 100 -10.05 -11.06 -19.87
N ALA A 101 -9.06 -10.58 -19.11
CA ALA A 101 -8.30 -9.32 -19.18
C ALA A 101 -8.75 -8.17 -18.25
N PRO A 102 -7.82 -7.30 -17.80
CA PRO A 102 -6.38 -7.27 -18.06
C PRO A 102 -5.54 -7.32 -16.77
N VAL A 103 -4.36 -7.94 -16.79
CA VAL A 103 -3.09 -7.23 -16.53
C VAL A 103 -1.92 -8.20 -16.73
N VAL A 104 -1.07 -7.80 -17.67
CA VAL A 104 0.39 -7.70 -17.57
C VAL A 104 1.07 -8.60 -16.52
N ASP A 105 1.89 -9.48 -17.08
CA ASP A 105 3.07 -10.15 -16.54
C ASP A 105 3.10 -10.50 -15.05
N VAL A 106 2.80 -11.75 -14.73
CA VAL A 106 3.70 -12.91 -14.85
C VAL A 106 4.85 -12.81 -13.85
N LYS A 107 4.56 -13.38 -12.68
CA LYS A 107 5.51 -14.08 -11.85
C LYS A 107 6.22 -15.16 -12.66
N ALA A 108 7.54 -15.21 -12.55
CA ALA A 108 8.34 -16.42 -12.70
C ALA A 108 9.40 -16.36 -11.61
N GLY A 109 9.63 -17.34 -10.75
CA GLY A 109 9.01 -18.63 -10.51
C GLY A 109 9.74 -19.22 -9.30
N THR A 110 9.12 -20.15 -8.58
CA THR A 110 9.85 -21.06 -7.70
C THR A 110 9.47 -22.51 -8.05
N PRO A 111 10.46 -23.39 -8.25
CA PRO A 111 10.26 -24.82 -8.29
C PRO A 111 10.37 -25.42 -6.87
N LYS A 112 9.56 -26.46 -6.64
CA LYS A 112 9.68 -27.58 -5.66
C LYS A 112 9.77 -27.26 -4.15
N PRO A 113 9.00 -27.97 -3.29
CA PRO A 113 8.90 -27.65 -1.86
C PRO A 113 10.05 -28.31 -1.09
N ASP A 114 11.03 -27.50 -0.71
CA ASP A 114 11.77 -27.72 0.54
C ASP A 114 10.98 -27.10 1.70
N SER A 115 10.98 -27.78 2.83
CA SER A 115 10.18 -27.59 4.03
C SER A 115 10.40 -26.26 4.80
N LEU A 116 10.15 -25.10 4.19
CA LEU A 116 10.23 -23.79 4.89
C LEU A 116 9.08 -22.80 4.59
N SER A 117 8.02 -23.19 3.88
CA SER A 117 6.95 -22.24 3.49
C SER A 117 5.89 -21.97 4.57
N GLN A 118 6.10 -22.39 5.82
CA GLN A 118 5.31 -22.00 6.98
C GLN A 118 5.79 -20.67 7.58
N LEU A 119 6.05 -19.64 6.78
CA LEU A 119 6.26 -18.27 7.28
C LEU A 119 5.75 -17.26 6.25
N ARG A 120 4.43 -17.26 6.02
CA ARG A 120 3.76 -16.04 5.53
C ARG A 120 3.18 -15.37 6.77
N PRO A 121 3.74 -14.23 7.23
CA PRO A 121 3.06 -13.45 8.24
C PRO A 121 1.77 -12.97 7.60
N GLU A 122 0.64 -13.29 8.21
CA GLU A 122 -0.59 -12.52 8.03
C GLU A 122 -0.23 -11.03 8.05
N CYS A 123 -0.80 -10.26 7.12
CA CYS A 123 -0.69 -8.81 7.11
C CYS A 123 -1.49 -8.24 8.29
N LYS A 124 -0.98 -8.45 9.50
CA LYS A 124 -1.30 -7.66 10.66
C LYS A 124 -0.68 -6.29 10.40
N VAL A 125 -1.44 -5.22 10.63
CA VAL A 125 -0.87 -3.88 10.75
C VAL A 125 0.39 -4.02 11.61
N PRO A 126 1.60 -3.75 11.09
CA PRO A 126 2.81 -3.98 11.86
C PRO A 126 2.71 -3.14 13.14
N GLU A 127 3.11 -3.69 14.27
CA GLU A 127 3.09 -2.95 15.52
C GLU A 127 4.05 -1.75 15.40
N PRO A 128 3.75 -0.57 15.98
CA PRO A 128 4.65 0.56 15.93
C PRO A 128 6.05 0.15 16.43
N SER A 129 7.06 0.23 15.56
CA SER A 129 8.42 -0.12 15.96
C SER A 129 8.90 0.81 17.07
N GLU A 130 9.65 0.28 18.05
CA GLU A 130 10.25 1.09 19.12
C GLU A 130 10.99 2.31 18.52
N PRO A 131 10.68 3.55 18.96
CA PRO A 131 11.29 4.75 18.39
C PRO A 131 12.80 4.76 18.62
N GLU A 132 13.56 5.46 17.77
CA GLU A 132 15.00 5.65 17.99
C GLU A 132 15.23 6.64 19.14
N GLU A 133 15.17 6.14 20.37
CA GLU A 133 15.14 6.98 21.57
C GLU A 133 16.45 7.71 21.89
N PHE A 134 17.56 7.25 21.31
CA PHE A 134 18.91 7.76 21.57
C PHE A 134 19.60 8.35 20.32
N SER A 135 18.92 8.33 19.17
CA SER A 135 19.44 8.93 17.93
C SER A 135 19.01 10.39 17.85
N VAL A 136 19.89 11.29 18.27
CA VAL A 136 19.64 12.74 18.09
C VAL A 136 20.33 13.21 16.80
N GLN A 137 19.55 13.67 15.84
CA GLN A 137 20.07 14.23 14.58
C GLN A 137 20.70 15.59 14.82
N LEU A 138 21.96 15.74 14.44
CA LEU A 138 22.72 16.99 14.58
C LEU A 138 22.30 17.98 13.47
N PRO A 139 21.79 19.18 13.82
CA PRO A 139 21.50 20.21 12.83
C PRO A 139 22.77 20.65 12.10
N GLN A 140 22.66 20.85 10.79
CA GLN A 140 23.78 21.35 9.98
C GLN A 140 24.05 22.83 10.32
N GLY A 141 25.32 23.17 10.58
CA GLY A 141 25.75 24.56 10.83
C GLY A 141 25.95 24.96 12.30
N ILE A 142 25.82 24.03 13.26
CA ILE A 142 26.12 24.31 14.67
C ILE A 142 27.64 24.41 14.90
N SER A 143 28.08 25.39 15.69
CA SER A 143 29.47 25.47 16.14
C SER A 143 29.78 24.39 17.17
N GLY A 144 31.03 23.90 17.22
CA GLY A 144 31.46 22.94 18.24
C GLY A 144 31.28 23.44 19.67
N GLU A 145 31.51 24.74 19.88
CA GLU A 145 31.31 25.39 21.19
C GLU A 145 29.83 25.42 21.59
N GLU A 146 28.95 25.81 20.66
CA GLU A 146 27.49 25.83 20.89
C GLU A 146 26.97 24.42 21.18
N LEU A 147 27.48 23.43 20.46
CA LEU A 147 27.13 22.03 20.65
C LEU A 147 27.51 21.55 22.06
N ASP A 148 28.70 21.88 22.55
CA ASP A 148 29.16 21.43 23.87
C ASP A 148 28.45 22.17 25.00
N VAL A 149 28.20 23.47 24.85
CA VAL A 149 27.37 24.25 25.76
C VAL A 149 25.96 23.65 25.85
N MET A 150 25.39 23.29 24.70
CA MET A 150 24.06 22.70 24.63
C MET A 150 24.01 21.31 25.24
N LYS A 151 25.01 20.45 24.98
CA LYS A 151 25.10 19.14 25.65
C LYS A 151 25.20 19.27 27.15
N LEU A 152 26.07 20.16 27.64
CA LEU A 152 26.29 20.36 29.07
C LEU A 152 25.00 20.84 29.74
N THR A 153 24.37 21.87 29.18
CA THR A 153 23.11 22.41 29.70
C THR A 153 21.98 21.38 29.65
N ALA A 154 21.88 20.59 28.58
CA ALA A 154 20.90 19.52 28.44
C ALA A 154 21.08 18.42 29.50
N GLN A 155 22.32 18.06 29.87
CA GLN A 155 22.58 17.11 30.96
C GLN A 155 22.09 17.63 32.32
N PHE A 156 22.33 18.91 32.62
CA PHE A 156 21.83 19.52 33.87
C PHE A 156 20.31 19.63 33.88
N VAL A 157 19.69 19.95 32.74
CA VAL A 157 18.23 20.01 32.60
C VAL A 157 17.62 18.61 32.72
N ALA A 158 18.23 17.59 32.12
CA ALA A 158 17.78 16.20 32.24
C ALA A 158 17.79 15.69 33.69
N ARG A 159 18.75 16.14 34.51
CA ARG A 159 18.87 15.77 35.93
C ARG A 159 17.92 16.55 36.84
N ASN A 160 17.80 17.86 36.64
CA ASN A 160 17.07 18.75 37.54
C ASN A 160 15.60 18.99 37.10
N GLY A 161 15.25 18.65 35.86
CA GLY A 161 13.91 18.78 35.31
C GLY A 161 13.56 20.17 34.79
N LYS A 162 12.26 20.36 34.48
CA LYS A 162 11.72 21.55 33.81
C LYS A 162 11.80 22.83 34.65
N SER A 163 11.75 22.75 35.98
CA SER A 163 11.87 23.90 36.87
C SER A 163 13.20 24.63 36.67
N PHE A 164 14.29 23.87 36.59
CA PHE A 164 15.63 24.40 36.33
C PHE A 164 15.73 25.08 34.96
N LEU A 165 15.13 24.49 33.92
CA LEU A 165 15.11 25.08 32.57
C LEU A 165 14.40 26.45 32.56
N THR A 166 13.27 26.57 33.25
CA THR A 166 12.52 27.84 33.35
C THR A 166 13.35 28.92 34.05
N GLU A 167 14.02 28.57 35.15
CA GLU A 167 14.90 29.50 35.87
C GLU A 167 16.10 29.93 35.03
N LEU A 168 16.77 28.98 34.36
CA LEU A 168 17.91 29.25 33.50
C LEU A 168 17.53 30.18 32.35
N THR A 169 16.38 29.93 31.71
CA THR A 169 15.86 30.76 30.62
C THR A 169 15.58 32.19 31.09
N SER A 170 15.01 32.35 32.30
CA SER A 170 14.75 33.68 32.87
C SER A 170 16.05 34.45 33.13
N ARG A 171 17.05 33.79 33.75
CA ARG A 171 18.33 34.41 34.12
C ARG A 171 19.22 34.73 32.92
N GLU A 172 19.30 33.82 31.94
CA GLU A 172 20.19 33.92 30.78
C GLU A 172 19.50 34.47 29.51
N SER A 173 18.27 34.98 29.61
CA SER A 173 17.52 35.53 28.48
C SER A 173 18.25 36.63 27.69
N LYS A 174 19.19 37.33 28.32
CA LYS A 174 19.99 38.40 27.71
C LYS A 174 21.26 37.90 27.02
N ASN A 175 21.68 36.66 27.30
CA ASN A 175 22.93 36.10 26.83
C ASN A 175 22.73 35.39 25.48
N PRO A 176 23.39 35.82 24.39
CA PRO A 176 23.22 35.21 23.07
C PRO A 176 23.62 33.73 23.03
N GLN A 177 24.55 33.31 23.88
CA GLN A 177 25.01 31.92 23.95
C GLN A 177 23.90 30.96 24.39
N PHE A 178 22.87 31.45 25.09
CA PHE A 178 21.73 30.67 25.57
C PHE A 178 20.44 30.91 24.77
N TYR A 179 20.51 31.58 23.61
CA TYR A 179 19.31 31.82 22.79
C TYR A 179 18.65 30.54 22.28
N PHE A 180 19.38 29.42 22.24
CA PHE A 180 18.81 28.12 21.93
C PHE A 180 17.78 27.63 22.98
N LEU A 181 17.74 28.21 24.19
CA LEU A 181 16.71 27.93 25.20
C LEU A 181 15.34 28.54 24.84
N ASN A 182 15.31 29.48 23.89
CA ASN A 182 14.08 30.10 23.43
C ASN A 182 13.37 29.20 22.40
N HIS A 183 12.08 28.91 22.62
CA HIS A 183 11.24 28.10 21.72
C HIS A 183 11.19 28.60 20.27
N LYS A 184 11.44 29.90 20.03
CA LYS A 184 11.49 30.47 18.67
C LYS A 184 12.78 30.13 17.92
N HIS A 185 13.81 29.66 18.61
CA HIS A 185 15.11 29.36 18.01
C HIS A 185 15.09 28.01 17.30
N SER A 186 15.75 27.91 16.14
CA SER A 186 15.84 26.66 15.35
C SER A 186 16.46 25.51 16.15
N LEU A 187 17.47 25.82 16.97
CA LEU A 187 18.17 24.87 17.82
C LEU A 187 17.35 24.37 19.02
N PHE A 188 16.23 25.01 19.38
CA PHE A 188 15.45 24.60 20.54
C PHE A 188 14.91 23.17 20.41
N LYS A 189 14.45 22.78 19.21
CA LYS A 189 13.99 21.40 18.94
C LYS A 189 15.09 20.38 19.16
N PHE A 190 16.31 20.71 18.74
CA PHE A 190 17.49 19.86 18.95
C PHE A 190 17.84 19.79 20.44
N PHE A 191 17.90 20.92 21.14
CA PHE A 191 18.13 20.98 22.58
C PHE A 191 17.12 20.16 23.39
N THR A 192 15.82 20.27 23.10
CA THR A 192 14.78 19.49 23.79
C THR A 192 14.94 18.00 23.53
N SER A 193 15.19 17.59 22.28
CA SER A 193 15.43 16.18 21.95
C SER A 193 16.68 15.62 22.65
N LEU A 194 17.70 16.46 22.82
CA LEU A 194 18.93 16.10 23.51
C LEU A 194 18.71 15.95 25.02
N ALA A 195 17.97 16.88 25.63
CA ALA A 195 17.59 16.81 27.04
C ALA A 195 16.72 15.57 27.34
N ASP A 196 15.78 15.25 26.46
CA ASP A 196 14.94 14.05 26.57
C ASP A 196 15.80 12.78 26.45
N ALA A 197 16.71 12.72 25.47
CA ALA A 197 17.64 11.58 25.32
C ALA A 197 18.52 11.39 26.56
N TYR A 198 19.09 12.47 27.12
CA TYR A 198 19.86 12.39 28.36
C TYR A 198 18.99 11.99 29.55
N SER A 199 17.74 12.44 29.62
CA SER A 199 16.82 12.04 30.68
C SER A 199 16.55 10.53 30.63
N LYS A 200 16.34 9.96 29.44
CA LYS A 200 16.18 8.51 29.25
C LYS A 200 17.44 7.70 29.64
N VAL A 201 18.62 8.24 29.38
CA VAL A 201 19.89 7.59 29.78
C VAL A 201 20.13 7.68 31.29
N LEU A 202 19.82 8.81 31.91
CA LEU A 202 20.04 9.04 33.34
C LEU A 202 18.95 8.39 34.22
N MET A 203 17.71 8.34 33.71
CA MET A 203 16.55 7.73 34.32
C MET A 203 16.25 6.41 33.58
N THR A 204 17.17 5.45 33.69
CA THR A 204 16.99 4.15 33.01
C THR A 204 15.77 3.44 33.56
N GLU A 205 14.86 3.02 32.67
CA GLU A 205 13.77 2.13 33.04
C GLU A 205 14.32 0.78 33.54
N GLU A 206 13.78 0.29 34.65
CA GLU A 206 14.14 -1.01 35.22
C GLU A 206 13.88 -2.11 34.16
N GLY A 207 14.95 -2.77 33.69
CA GLY A 207 14.89 -3.80 32.64
C GLY A 207 15.52 -3.42 31.30
N MET A 208 15.81 -2.13 31.04
CA MET A 208 16.50 -1.72 29.81
C MET A 208 17.92 -2.30 29.73
N THR A 209 18.63 -2.32 30.85
CA THR A 209 19.98 -2.89 30.94
C THR A 209 19.99 -4.40 30.68
N GLU A 210 18.92 -5.11 31.05
CA GLU A 210 18.76 -6.54 30.78
C GLU A 210 18.43 -6.82 29.31
N LYS A 211 17.54 -6.03 28.71
CA LYS A 211 17.29 -6.05 27.25
C LYS A 211 18.60 -5.83 26.48
N LEU A 212 19.41 -4.86 26.91
CA LEU A 212 20.69 -4.56 26.27
C LEU A 212 21.68 -5.71 26.37
N LYS A 213 21.74 -6.40 27.53
CA LYS A 213 22.56 -7.61 27.71
C LYS A 213 22.11 -8.76 26.79
N LYS A 214 20.80 -8.96 26.62
CA LYS A 214 20.25 -9.97 25.69
C LYS A 214 20.59 -9.63 24.24
N ASN A 215 20.43 -8.37 23.83
CA ASN A 215 20.79 -7.92 22.49
C ASN A 215 22.30 -8.06 22.20
N ALA A 216 23.14 -7.87 23.21
CA ALA A 216 24.60 -8.06 23.08
C ALA A 216 24.98 -9.55 22.95
N ALA A 217 24.18 -10.45 23.52
CA ALA A 217 24.41 -11.90 23.43
C ALA A 217 23.92 -12.48 22.09
N ASP A 218 22.75 -12.05 21.61
CA ASP A 218 22.10 -12.62 20.43
C ASP A 218 21.89 -11.59 19.32
N MET A 219 22.71 -11.69 18.26
CA MET A 219 22.61 -10.83 17.07
C MET A 219 21.28 -10.99 16.31
N THR A 220 20.66 -12.16 16.40
CA THR A 220 19.38 -12.44 15.72
C THR A 220 18.26 -11.53 16.20
N ILE A 221 18.21 -11.21 17.50
CA ILE A 221 17.23 -10.28 18.09
C ILE A 221 17.39 -8.88 17.48
N VAL A 222 18.64 -8.45 17.28
CA VAL A 222 18.93 -7.14 16.65
C VAL A 222 18.51 -7.13 15.19
N LEU A 223 18.77 -8.21 14.44
CA LEU A 223 18.37 -8.33 13.05
C LEU A 223 16.84 -8.36 12.88
N GLU A 224 16.13 -9.13 13.72
CA GLU A 224 14.67 -9.16 13.73
C GLU A 224 14.09 -7.78 14.01
N ARG A 225 14.64 -7.04 14.97
CA ARG A 225 14.23 -5.65 15.24
C ARG A 225 14.48 -4.73 14.05
N CYS A 226 15.61 -4.88 13.36
CA CYS A 226 15.92 -4.10 12.15
C CYS A 226 14.93 -4.41 11.01
N VAL A 227 14.60 -5.68 10.79
CA VAL A 227 13.62 -6.11 9.78
C VAL A 227 12.22 -5.58 10.13
N HIS A 228 11.82 -5.68 11.40
CA HIS A 228 10.56 -5.13 11.87
C HIS A 228 10.47 -3.62 11.65
N ARG A 229 11.53 -2.88 11.99
CA ARG A 229 11.61 -1.43 11.74
C ARG A 229 11.53 -1.09 10.26
N LEU A 230 12.24 -1.82 9.40
CA LEU A 230 12.16 -1.61 7.95
C LEU A 230 10.73 -1.86 7.42
N GLY A 231 10.06 -2.91 7.93
CA GLY A 231 8.66 -3.19 7.60
C GLY A 231 7.72 -2.06 8.02
N TRP A 232 7.90 -1.52 9.24
CA TRP A 232 7.12 -0.41 9.76
C TRP A 232 7.36 0.90 8.98
N GLU A 233 8.62 1.24 8.67
CA GLU A 233 8.95 2.42 7.84
C GLU A 233 8.32 2.34 6.45
N HIS A 234 8.33 1.15 5.84
CA HIS A 234 7.68 0.93 4.55
C HIS A 234 6.17 1.12 4.63
N TYR A 235 5.53 0.54 5.66
CA TYR A 235 4.10 0.69 5.91
C TYR A 235 3.73 2.17 6.15
N GLN A 236 4.47 2.87 7.00
CA GLN A 236 4.22 4.28 7.30
C GLN A 236 4.38 5.16 6.05
N LYS A 237 5.37 4.87 5.20
CA LYS A 237 5.56 5.57 3.93
C LYS A 237 4.40 5.32 2.97
N GLN A 238 3.94 4.07 2.86
CA GLN A 238 2.81 3.71 2.01
C GLN A 238 1.51 4.34 2.50
N ALA A 239 1.27 4.36 3.81
CA ALA A 239 0.11 5.01 4.41
C ALA A 239 0.11 6.53 4.13
N LYS A 240 1.25 7.21 4.33
CA LYS A 240 1.39 8.64 4.01
C LYS A 240 1.16 8.91 2.53
N GLN A 241 1.73 8.09 1.65
CA GLN A 241 1.54 8.23 0.21
C GLN A 241 0.07 8.03 -0.18
N LYS A 242 -0.62 7.04 0.39
CA LYS A 242 -2.06 6.82 0.13
C LYS A 242 -2.90 8.04 0.55
N THR A 243 -2.62 8.61 1.72
CA THR A 243 -3.29 9.83 2.18
C THR A 243 -2.98 11.02 1.28
N GLU A 244 -1.73 11.18 0.82
CA GLU A 244 -1.35 12.24 -0.13
C GLU A 244 -2.03 12.05 -1.49
N ASP A 245 -2.12 10.82 -1.99
CA ASP A 245 -2.83 10.47 -3.22
C ASP A 245 -4.33 10.73 -3.10
N GLU A 246 -4.95 10.44 -1.94
CA GLU A 246 -6.35 10.75 -1.64
C GLU A 246 -6.58 12.27 -1.62
N ILE A 247 -5.73 13.04 -0.95
CA ILE A 247 -5.80 14.51 -0.93
C ILE A 247 -5.63 15.08 -2.34
N GLU A 248 -4.72 14.55 -3.16
CA GLU A 248 -4.54 15.01 -4.53
C GLU A 248 -5.74 14.62 -5.41
N GLN A 249 -6.35 13.44 -5.19
CA GLN A 249 -7.59 13.05 -5.85
C GLN A 249 -8.74 13.98 -5.48
N GLU A 250 -8.91 14.32 -4.20
CA GLU A 250 -9.88 15.31 -3.75
C GLU A 250 -9.60 16.67 -4.39
N ARG A 251 -8.33 17.09 -4.45
CA ARG A 251 -7.92 18.34 -5.12
C ARG A 251 -8.32 18.35 -6.59
N LEU A 252 -8.10 17.24 -7.29
CA LEU A 252 -8.48 17.08 -8.70
C LEU A 252 -10.00 17.04 -8.89
N GLN A 253 -10.72 16.35 -8.01
CA GLN A 253 -12.19 16.31 -8.02
C GLN A 253 -12.76 17.71 -7.79
N MET A 254 -12.27 18.43 -6.77
CA MET A 254 -12.67 19.82 -6.50
C MET A 254 -12.41 20.75 -7.68
N ALA A 255 -11.31 20.55 -8.41
CA ALA A 255 -10.99 21.30 -9.61
C ALA A 255 -11.83 20.87 -10.83
N ALA A 256 -12.38 19.66 -10.83
CA ALA A 256 -13.22 19.11 -11.90
C ALA A 256 -14.71 19.46 -11.73
N ILE A 257 -15.15 19.88 -10.55
CA ILE A 257 -16.50 20.39 -10.32
C ILE A 257 -16.70 21.65 -11.16
N ASP A 258 -17.76 21.68 -11.96
CA ASP A 258 -18.17 22.88 -12.68
C ASP A 258 -18.89 23.85 -11.73
N TRP A 259 -18.13 24.79 -11.18
CA TRP A 259 -18.66 25.85 -10.30
C TRP A 259 -19.59 26.86 -11.02
N HIS A 260 -19.81 26.73 -12.33
CA HIS A 260 -20.79 27.52 -13.08
C HIS A 260 -22.12 26.79 -13.27
N ASP A 261 -22.21 25.49 -12.96
CA ASP A 261 -23.46 24.73 -12.99
C ASP A 261 -24.26 24.98 -11.70
N ASN A 262 -24.76 26.19 -11.58
CA ASN A 262 -25.49 26.66 -10.41
C ASN A 262 -26.99 26.71 -10.74
N VAL A 263 -27.80 26.05 -9.91
CA VAL A 263 -29.26 26.24 -9.92
C VAL A 263 -29.60 27.29 -8.88
N LEU A 264 -29.88 28.52 -9.33
CA LEU A 264 -30.36 29.59 -8.47
C LEU A 264 -31.74 29.22 -7.93
N VAL A 265 -31.81 28.87 -6.65
CA VAL A 265 -33.06 28.51 -5.97
C VAL A 265 -33.81 29.78 -5.54
N GLU A 266 -33.10 30.72 -4.91
CA GLU A 266 -33.66 31.95 -4.39
C GLU A 266 -32.57 33.02 -4.34
N VAL A 267 -32.91 34.25 -4.71
CA VAL A 267 -32.05 35.41 -4.52
C VAL A 267 -32.53 36.11 -3.26
N ILE A 268 -31.70 36.12 -2.23
CA ILE A 268 -31.99 36.86 -1.00
C ILE A 268 -31.60 38.32 -1.28
N ASP A 269 -32.60 39.16 -1.47
CA ASP A 269 -32.41 40.61 -1.56
C ASP A 269 -32.33 41.16 -0.13
N PHE A 270 -31.17 41.71 0.23
CA PHE A 270 -31.00 42.44 1.48
C PHE A 270 -31.38 43.90 1.23
N ASP A 271 -32.34 44.43 1.99
CA ASP A 271 -32.61 45.87 1.99
C ASP A 271 -31.44 46.58 2.71
N ASP A 272 -30.90 47.66 2.12
CA ASP A 272 -29.75 48.45 2.64
C ASP A 272 -29.92 48.95 4.11
N VAL A 273 -31.13 48.82 4.67
CA VAL A 273 -31.50 49.24 6.03
C VAL A 273 -31.34 48.10 7.05
N GLU A 274 -31.22 46.84 6.61
CA GLU A 274 -31.07 45.66 7.47
C GLU A 274 -29.61 45.37 7.86
N ASP A 275 -28.64 45.90 7.09
CA ASP A 275 -27.20 45.72 7.34
C ASP A 275 -26.74 46.26 8.70
N ASP A 276 -27.37 47.35 9.17
CA ASP A 276 -27.07 47.97 10.48
C ASP A 276 -27.52 47.09 11.67
N TYR A 277 -28.35 46.07 11.44
CA TYR A 277 -28.85 45.13 12.45
C TYR A 277 -28.16 43.75 12.39
N LEU A 278 -27.28 43.53 11.40
CA LEU A 278 -26.56 42.26 11.27
C LEU A 278 -25.38 42.18 12.26
N PRO A 279 -25.16 41.03 12.90
CA PRO A 279 -24.00 40.85 13.77
C PRO A 279 -22.71 40.98 12.95
N PRO A 280 -21.62 41.51 13.55
CA PRO A 280 -20.33 41.60 12.88
C PRO A 280 -19.92 40.24 12.29
N PRO A 281 -19.30 40.21 11.09
CA PRO A 281 -18.87 38.95 10.49
C PRO A 281 -17.92 38.23 11.44
N LEU A 282 -18.20 36.95 11.69
CA LEU A 282 -17.34 36.14 12.55
C LEU A 282 -15.92 36.10 11.99
N SER A 283 -14.94 36.21 12.87
CA SER A 283 -13.54 36.04 12.49
C SER A 283 -13.29 34.58 12.07
N LEU A 284 -12.33 34.36 11.15
CA LEU A 284 -11.93 33.03 10.69
C LEU A 284 -11.63 32.07 11.87
N GLU A 285 -11.03 32.60 12.93
CA GLU A 285 -10.66 31.85 14.13
C GLU A 285 -11.88 31.43 14.96
N GLU A 286 -12.92 32.27 15.02
CA GLU A 286 -14.18 31.97 15.70
C GLU A 286 -15.04 30.98 14.91
N VAL A 287 -15.00 31.05 13.57
CA VAL A 287 -15.62 30.06 12.67
C VAL A 287 -14.95 28.70 12.79
N ILE A 288 -13.61 28.66 12.79
CA ILE A 288 -12.86 27.41 13.00
C ILE A 288 -13.18 26.82 14.37
N SER A 289 -13.19 27.65 15.41
CA SER A 289 -13.51 27.21 16.78
C SER A 289 -14.94 26.66 16.88
N ARG A 290 -15.94 27.31 16.26
CA ARG A 290 -17.31 26.77 16.20
C ARG A 290 -17.39 25.49 15.36
N SER A 291 -16.72 25.41 14.22
CA SER A 291 -16.73 24.19 13.39
C SER A 291 -16.11 23.00 14.13
N LYS A 292 -15.06 23.26 14.91
CA LYS A 292 -14.40 22.24 15.72
C LYS A 292 -15.28 21.78 16.88
N VAL A 293 -16.00 22.69 17.53
CA VAL A 293 -17.00 22.36 18.56
C VAL A 293 -18.18 21.57 17.98
N VAL A 294 -18.60 21.86 16.74
CA VAL A 294 -19.65 21.09 16.06
C VAL A 294 -19.17 19.69 15.70
N MET A 295 -17.92 19.52 15.23
CA MET A 295 -17.34 18.20 15.00
C MET A 295 -17.17 17.39 16.30
N GLU A 296 -16.71 18.03 17.38
CA GLU A 296 -16.61 17.39 18.71
C GLU A 296 -17.99 17.09 19.32
N ALA A 297 -19.04 17.84 18.94
CA ALA A 297 -20.41 17.56 19.33
C ALA A 297 -21.05 16.43 18.50
N ASP A 298 -20.68 16.27 17.23
CA ASP A 298 -21.12 15.16 16.38
C ASP A 298 -20.46 13.83 16.81
N ASP A 299 -19.17 13.85 17.19
CA ASP A 299 -18.49 12.70 17.82
C ASP A 299 -19.15 12.29 19.16
N ASN A 300 -19.72 13.26 19.90
CA ASN A 300 -20.42 12.99 21.16
C ASN A 300 -21.92 12.63 20.96
N VAL A 301 -22.45 12.74 19.73
CA VAL A 301 -23.80 12.29 19.36
C VAL A 301 -23.76 10.94 18.63
N GLU A 302 -22.66 10.57 17.98
CA GLU A 302 -22.45 9.22 17.45
C GLU A 302 -22.27 8.15 18.54
N GLU A 303 -21.74 8.50 19.73
CA GLU A 303 -21.62 7.53 20.84
C GLU A 303 -22.98 7.12 21.45
N HIS A 304 -24.10 7.70 20.99
CA HIS A 304 -25.46 7.34 21.42
C HIS A 304 -26.43 7.01 20.26
N ARG A 305 -25.89 6.71 19.07
CA ARG A 305 -26.64 6.23 17.89
C ARG A 305 -26.16 4.88 17.35
N ASP A 306 -25.55 4.06 18.21
CA ASP A 306 -25.52 2.63 17.96
C ASP A 306 -26.90 2.02 18.22
N VAL A 307 -27.37 1.26 17.22
CA VAL A 307 -28.53 0.34 17.21
C VAL A 307 -29.89 0.92 16.78
N GLU A 308 -30.09 1.04 15.46
CA GLU A 308 -31.31 0.54 14.80
C GLU A 308 -30.98 0.25 13.31
N MET A 309 -30.26 -0.86 13.07
CA MET A 309 -30.30 -1.52 11.76
C MET A 309 -31.41 -2.56 11.85
N ASP A 310 -32.52 -2.33 11.15
CA ASP A 310 -33.58 -3.32 10.96
C ASP A 310 -32.99 -4.60 10.35
N LEU A 311 -32.79 -5.61 11.20
CA LEU A 311 -32.55 -6.99 10.78
C LEU A 311 -33.90 -7.61 10.47
N ASP A 312 -34.13 -7.93 9.20
CA ASP A 312 -35.34 -8.61 8.74
C ASP A 312 -35.56 -9.91 9.55
N GLU A 313 -36.80 -10.12 9.99
CA GLU A 313 -37.24 -11.19 10.92
C GLU A 313 -36.89 -12.62 10.43
N GLU A 314 -36.60 -12.78 9.13
CA GLU A 314 -36.19 -14.03 8.49
C GLU A 314 -34.72 -14.41 8.75
N GLU A 315 -33.83 -13.44 8.98
CA GLU A 315 -32.39 -13.71 9.19
C GLU A 315 -32.11 -14.13 10.64
N MET A 316 -32.89 -13.64 11.60
CA MET A 316 -32.80 -14.02 13.02
C MET A 316 -33.21 -15.49 13.27
N GLN A 317 -34.18 -16.00 12.52
CA GLN A 317 -34.62 -17.41 12.61
C GLN A 317 -33.57 -18.40 12.09
N LEU A 318 -32.82 -18.02 11.05
CA LEU A 318 -31.73 -18.84 10.51
C LEU A 318 -30.56 -18.98 11.49
N VAL A 319 -30.28 -17.95 12.29
CA VAL A 319 -29.22 -17.98 13.31
C VAL A 319 -29.64 -18.83 14.52
N GLU A 320 -30.92 -18.77 14.93
CA GLU A 320 -31.40 -19.60 16.05
C GLU A 320 -31.53 -21.09 15.65
N GLU A 321 -31.94 -21.40 14.41
CA GLU A 321 -31.88 -22.77 13.89
C GLU A 321 -30.43 -23.27 13.77
N GLY A 322 -29.49 -22.41 13.38
CA GLY A 322 -28.07 -22.73 13.33
C GLY A 322 -27.48 -23.12 14.69
N MET A 323 -27.86 -22.42 15.77
CA MET A 323 -27.38 -22.72 17.13
C MET A 323 -28.04 -23.97 17.72
N LYS A 324 -29.33 -24.23 17.46
CA LYS A 324 -30.02 -25.45 17.93
C LYS A 324 -29.51 -26.73 17.27
N VAL A 325 -29.05 -26.66 16.02
CA VAL A 325 -28.49 -27.84 15.31
C VAL A 325 -27.13 -28.26 15.88
N THR A 326 -26.36 -27.34 16.47
CA THR A 326 -25.05 -27.66 17.06
C THR A 326 -25.11 -28.21 18.50
N GLU A 327 -26.24 -28.08 19.21
CA GLU A 327 -26.34 -28.44 20.63
C GLU A 327 -26.84 -29.88 20.90
N VAL A 328 -27.12 -30.70 19.87
CA VAL A 328 -27.66 -32.07 20.04
C VAL A 328 -26.60 -33.19 19.96
N GLU A 329 -25.33 -32.92 19.64
CA GLU A 329 -24.26 -33.93 19.67
C GLU A 329 -23.14 -33.63 20.67
N GLN A 330 -23.42 -33.73 21.97
CA GLN A 330 -22.42 -34.18 22.94
C GLN A 330 -23.06 -34.68 24.24
N ALA A 331 -23.27 -36.00 24.32
CA ALA A 331 -23.70 -36.68 25.55
C ALA A 331 -22.55 -36.70 26.59
N PRO A 332 -22.80 -36.36 27.88
CA PRO A 332 -21.76 -36.38 28.89
C PRO A 332 -21.52 -37.78 29.49
N MET A 333 -20.27 -38.24 29.42
CA MET A 333 -19.78 -39.44 30.14
C MET A 333 -19.76 -39.21 31.66
N ARG A 334 -20.42 -40.10 32.40
CA ARG A 334 -20.31 -40.24 33.86
C ARG A 334 -18.92 -40.76 34.25
N ILE A 335 -18.22 -40.05 35.13
CA ILE A 335 -17.10 -40.60 35.91
C ILE A 335 -17.53 -40.70 37.38
N VAL A 336 -17.57 -41.93 37.86
CA VAL A 336 -17.81 -42.33 39.25
C VAL A 336 -16.49 -42.16 40.01
N LYS A 337 -16.50 -41.39 41.10
CA LYS A 337 -15.37 -41.35 42.06
C LYS A 337 -15.46 -42.56 42.98
N ASN A 338 -14.44 -43.40 42.97
CA ASN A 338 -14.03 -44.22 44.11
C ASN A 338 -12.77 -43.60 44.71
#